data_AF-A0A6P0VUC5-F1
#
_entry.id   AF-A0A6P0VUC5-F1
#
_cell.length_a   1.000
_cell.length_b   1.000
_cell.length_c   1.000
_cell.angle_alpha   90.00
_cell.angle_beta   90.00
_cell.angle_gamma   90.00
#
_symmetry.space_group_name_H-M   'P 1'
#
loop_
_entity.id
_entity.type
_entity.pdbx_description
1 polymer ?
#
loop_
_entity_poly.entity_id
_entity_poly.type
_entity_poly.pdbx_seq_one_letter_code
_entity_poly.pdbx_strand_id
1 'polypeptide(L)'
;MEKASKFVVGFILLLFILSSCRASNLVAQNSWKTYENPRYKFEYPYPSKWESIPMPDNLDGRVFRDPNNPSVEIRGWALRQLPESQSSSPSSTSTDSPASESPNFTTEQGV
;
A
#
# COMPACT_ATOMS: atom_id res chain seq x y z
N MET A 1 58.51 5.10 -24.43
CA MET A 1 57.81 3.86 -24.02
C MET A 1 57.01 4.05 -22.71
N GLU A 2 57.48 4.84 -21.75
CA GLU A 2 56.80 5.04 -20.45
C GLU A 2 55.39 5.67 -20.51
N LYS A 3 55.17 6.64 -21.42
CA LYS A 3 53.87 7.32 -21.57
C LYS A 3 52.76 6.38 -22.09
N ALA A 4 53.11 5.46 -22.98
CA ALA A 4 52.19 4.45 -23.51
C ALA A 4 51.79 3.43 -22.43
N SER A 5 52.72 3.05 -21.55
CA SER A 5 52.45 2.16 -20.42
C SER A 5 51.46 2.77 -19.42
N LYS A 6 51.63 4.05 -19.05
CA LYS A 6 50.71 4.77 -18.16
C LYS A 6 49.30 4.92 -18.77
N PHE A 7 49.22 5.12 -20.09
CA PHE A 7 47.95 5.21 -20.79
C PHE A 7 47.20 3.88 -20.82
N VAL A 8 47.91 2.78 -21.07
CA VAL A 8 47.34 1.41 -21.07
C VAL A 8 46.84 1.02 -19.68
N VAL A 9 47.62 1.30 -18.63
CA VAL A 9 47.21 1.02 -17.24
C VAL A 9 45.98 1.84 -16.85
N GLY A 10 45.93 3.13 -17.21
CA GLY A 10 44.76 3.98 -16.97
C GLY A 10 43.51 3.47 -17.68
N PHE A 11 43.66 3.00 -18.93
CA PHE A 11 42.55 2.45 -19.71
C PHE A 11 42.00 1.14 -19.12
N ILE A 12 42.88 0.25 -18.66
CA ILE A 12 42.49 -0.99 -17.98
C ILE A 12 41.72 -0.66 -16.69
N LEU A 13 42.20 0.29 -15.89
CA LEU A 13 41.58 0.68 -14.63
C LEU A 13 40.19 1.30 -14.83
N LEU A 14 40.01 2.09 -15.89
CA LEU A 14 38.72 2.63 -16.29
C LEU A 14 37.72 1.53 -16.70
N LEU A 15 38.17 0.50 -17.42
CA LEU A 15 37.34 -0.64 -17.82
C LEU A 15 36.86 -1.49 -16.62
N PHE A 16 37.68 -1.61 -15.57
CA PHE A 16 37.28 -2.28 -14.32
C PHE A 16 36.20 -1.50 -13.55
N ILE A 17 36.30 -0.16 -13.51
CA ILE A 17 35.30 0.70 -12.87
C ILE A 17 33.97 0.64 -13.63
N LEU A 18 34.02 0.66 -14.97
CA LEU A 18 32.82 0.60 -15.82
C LEU A 18 32.16 -0.79 -15.88
N SER A 19 32.88 -1.86 -15.53
CA SER A 19 32.33 -3.23 -15.51
C SER A 19 31.53 -3.57 -14.24
N SER A 20 31.50 -2.68 -13.25
CA SER A 20 30.92 -2.98 -11.92
C SER A 20 29.55 -2.33 -11.70
N CYS A 21 28.66 -2.42 -12.68
CA CYS A 21 27.22 -2.21 -12.45
C CYS A 21 26.43 -3.41 -12.96
N ARG A 22 26.48 -4.51 -12.21
CA ARG A 22 25.47 -5.57 -12.36
C ARG A 22 24.29 -5.17 -11.49
N ALA A 23 23.27 -4.58 -12.11
CA ALA A 23 21.95 -4.52 -11.50
C ALA A 23 21.49 -5.97 -11.32
N SER A 24 21.70 -6.50 -10.12
CA SER A 24 21.07 -7.74 -9.70
C SER A 24 19.57 -7.47 -9.72
N ASN A 25 18.91 -7.80 -10.83
CA ASN A 25 17.46 -7.90 -10.90
C ASN A 25 17.02 -9.13 -10.09
N LEU A 26 17.38 -9.17 -8.79
CA LEU A 26 16.73 -9.98 -7.78
C LEU A 26 15.43 -9.26 -7.38
N VAL A 27 14.63 -8.90 -8.37
CA VAL A 27 13.20 -8.73 -8.13
C VAL A 27 12.68 -10.15 -7.99
N ALA A 28 12.86 -10.73 -6.81
CA ALA A 28 11.84 -11.64 -6.31
C ALA A 28 10.52 -10.93 -6.61
N GLN A 29 9.69 -11.51 -7.47
CA GLN A 29 8.44 -10.92 -7.91
C GLN A 29 7.55 -10.67 -6.67
N ASN A 30 7.75 -9.53 -6.03
CA ASN A 30 6.77 -8.81 -5.24
C ASN A 30 5.74 -8.27 -6.24
N SER A 31 5.07 -9.16 -6.98
CA SER A 31 4.01 -8.76 -7.88
C SER A 31 2.88 -8.26 -7.01
N TRP A 32 2.60 -6.97 -7.09
CA TRP A 32 1.42 -6.37 -6.48
C TRP A 32 0.22 -6.59 -7.41
N LYS A 33 -0.96 -6.70 -6.83
CA LYS A 33 -2.26 -6.66 -7.52
C LYS A 33 -3.04 -5.47 -6.97
N THR A 34 -4.01 -4.99 -7.73
CA THR A 34 -4.92 -3.92 -7.28
C THR A 34 -6.29 -4.52 -7.01
N TYR A 35 -6.85 -4.21 -5.84
CA TYR A 35 -8.26 -4.45 -5.57
C TYR A 35 -9.04 -3.22 -5.98
N GLU A 36 -10.16 -3.44 -6.67
CA GLU A 36 -11.11 -2.40 -7.05
C GLU A 36 -12.46 -2.69 -6.41
N ASN A 37 -13.05 -1.68 -5.78
CA ASN A 37 -14.43 -1.70 -5.33
C ASN A 37 -15.32 -0.96 -6.35
N PRO A 38 -16.08 -1.67 -7.19
CA PRO A 38 -16.85 -1.03 -8.27
C PRO A 38 -18.02 -0.19 -7.76
N ARG A 39 -18.50 -0.39 -6.51
CA ARG A 39 -19.63 0.34 -5.91
C ARG A 39 -19.21 1.73 -5.43
N TYR A 40 -18.06 1.81 -4.78
CA TYR A 40 -17.53 3.05 -4.21
C TYR A 40 -16.39 3.68 -5.01
N LYS A 41 -15.94 3.02 -6.09
CA LYS A 41 -14.90 3.52 -7.00
C LYS A 41 -13.57 3.84 -6.31
N PHE A 42 -13.23 3.06 -5.29
CA PHE A 42 -11.91 3.10 -4.66
C PHE A 42 -11.10 1.87 -5.02
N GLU A 43 -9.79 2.02 -4.96
CA GLU A 43 -8.83 0.96 -5.22
C GLU A 43 -7.67 1.02 -4.23
N TYR A 44 -7.02 -0.12 -4.00
CA TYR A 44 -5.76 -0.17 -3.26
C TYR A 44 -4.89 -1.37 -3.70
N PRO A 45 -3.55 -1.24 -3.64
CA PRO A 45 -2.64 -2.33 -3.98
C PRO A 45 -2.49 -3.33 -2.82
N TYR A 46 -2.26 -4.60 -3.14
CA TYR A 46 -1.94 -5.66 -2.19
C TYR A 46 -0.92 -6.66 -2.79
N PRO A 47 -0.12 -7.37 -1.98
CA PRO A 47 0.81 -8.38 -2.49
C PRO A 47 0.04 -9.57 -3.11
N SER A 48 0.44 -10.00 -4.30
CA SER A 48 -0.32 -10.99 -5.09
C SER A 48 -0.51 -12.36 -4.43
N LYS A 49 0.36 -12.69 -3.47
CA LYS A 49 0.37 -13.94 -2.70
C LYS A 49 -0.50 -13.90 -1.45
N TRP A 50 -1.04 -12.73 -1.11
CA TRP A 50 -1.89 -12.58 0.06
C TRP A 50 -3.29 -13.13 -0.20
N GLU A 51 -3.86 -13.76 0.82
CA GLU A 51 -5.15 -14.41 0.75
C GLU A 51 -6.28 -13.40 0.98
N SER A 52 -7.32 -13.47 0.15
CA SER A 52 -8.52 -12.67 0.37
C SER A 52 -9.46 -13.37 1.34
N ILE A 53 -9.88 -12.67 2.39
CA ILE A 53 -10.78 -13.22 3.40
C ILE A 53 -12.19 -12.67 3.18
N PRO A 54 -13.24 -13.50 3.29
CA PRO A 54 -14.62 -13.00 3.22
C PRO A 54 -14.86 -11.96 4.30
N MET A 55 -15.44 -10.83 3.91
CA MET A 55 -15.81 -9.75 4.81
C MET A 55 -17.17 -10.08 5.47
N PRO A 56 -17.49 -9.54 6.66
CA PRO A 56 -18.84 -9.63 7.22
C PRO A 56 -19.90 -9.10 6.24
N ASP A 57 -21.14 -9.57 6.36
CA ASP A 57 -22.24 -9.52 5.36
C ASP A 57 -22.58 -8.16 4.71
N ASN A 58 -21.96 -7.05 5.14
CA ASN A 58 -22.21 -5.71 4.62
C ASN A 58 -21.43 -5.34 3.33
N LEU A 59 -20.66 -6.27 2.75
CA LEU A 59 -20.12 -6.27 1.37
C LEU A 59 -19.37 -5.01 0.86
N ASP A 60 -19.01 -4.06 1.70
CA ASP A 60 -18.52 -2.74 1.26
C ASP A 60 -16.99 -2.57 1.30
N GLY A 61 -16.25 -3.67 1.41
CA GLY A 61 -14.79 -3.68 1.41
C GLY A 61 -14.17 -5.06 1.14
N ARG A 62 -12.85 -5.16 1.32
CA ARG A 62 -12.09 -6.42 1.31
C ARG A 62 -10.92 -6.39 2.27
N VAL A 63 -10.52 -7.56 2.76
CA VAL A 63 -9.30 -7.77 3.56
C VAL A 63 -8.38 -8.75 2.84
N PHE A 64 -7.09 -8.42 2.78
CA PHE A 64 -6.02 -9.31 2.35
C PHE A 64 -5.07 -9.58 3.52
N ARG A 65 -4.67 -10.83 3.69
CA ARG A 65 -3.82 -11.29 4.81
C ARG A 65 -2.58 -12.01 4.29
N ASP A 66 -1.45 -11.84 4.97
CA ASP A 66 -0.25 -12.62 4.69
C ASP A 66 -0.46 -14.10 5.06
N PRO A 67 -0.31 -15.05 4.12
CA PRO A 67 -0.47 -16.48 4.40
C PRO A 67 0.56 -17.01 5.41
N ASN A 68 1.72 -16.38 5.52
CA ASN A 68 2.79 -16.82 6.43
C ASN A 68 2.76 -16.09 7.77
N ASN A 69 2.06 -14.95 7.85
CA ASN A 69 1.90 -14.19 9.09
C ASN A 69 0.48 -13.63 9.22
N PRO A 70 -0.47 -14.41 9.77
CA PRO A 70 -1.87 -14.02 9.84
C PRO A 70 -2.18 -12.74 10.62
N SER A 71 -1.23 -12.22 11.40
CA SER A 71 -1.36 -10.95 12.10
C SER A 71 -1.22 -9.73 11.19
N VAL A 72 -0.68 -9.92 9.98
CA VAL A 72 -0.41 -8.87 9.01
C VAL A 72 -1.50 -8.84 7.95
N GLU A 73 -2.18 -7.70 7.86
CA GLU A 73 -3.34 -7.51 6.99
C GLU A 73 -3.36 -6.12 6.35
N ILE A 74 -3.99 -6.05 5.18
CA ILE A 74 -4.37 -4.81 4.50
C ILE A 74 -5.88 -4.83 4.36
N ARG A 75 -6.54 -3.76 4.80
CA ARG A 75 -8.00 -3.63 4.82
C ARG A 75 -8.42 -2.35 4.10
N GLY A 76 -9.48 -2.42 3.32
CA GLY A 76 -10.09 -1.24 2.72
C GLY A 76 -11.60 -1.38 2.59
N TRP A 77 -12.32 -0.35 3.00
CA TRP A 77 -13.77 -0.27 2.96
C TRP A 77 -14.22 1.17 2.72
N ALA A 78 -15.44 1.32 2.22
CA ALA A 78 -16.11 2.60 2.12
C ALA A 78 -17.56 2.43 2.58
N LEU A 79 -18.21 3.53 2.96
CA LEU A 79 -19.61 3.49 3.35
C LEU A 79 -20.30 4.75 2.84
N ARG A 80 -21.53 4.62 2.35
CA ARG A 80 -22.38 5.77 2.04
C ARG A 80 -23.20 6.09 3.28
N GLN A 81 -22.92 7.23 3.92
CA GLN A 81 -23.87 7.80 4.87
C GLN A 81 -25.11 8.23 4.06
N LEU A 82 -26.24 7.57 4.31
CA LEU A 82 -27.51 8.08 3.81
C LEU A 82 -27.81 9.37 4.59
N PRO A 83 -28.28 10.44 3.93
CA PRO A 83 -28.85 11.57 4.65
C PRO A 83 -29.91 11.02 5.60
N GLU A 84 -29.84 11.41 6.86
CA GLU A 84 -30.78 10.99 7.89
C GLU A 84 -32.15 11.64 7.65
N SER A 85 -32.83 11.24 6.59
CA SER A 85 -34.22 11.54 6.37
C SER A 85 -35.04 10.35 6.87
N GLN A 86 -35.44 10.48 8.14
CA GLN A 86 -36.59 9.83 8.77
C GLN A 86 -36.39 8.37 9.25
N SER A 87 -35.40 8.15 10.11
CA SER A 87 -35.59 7.18 11.19
C SER A 87 -36.39 7.85 12.30
N SER A 88 -37.72 7.78 12.23
CA SER A 88 -38.58 8.09 13.37
C SER A 88 -38.46 6.97 14.40
N SER A 89 -37.38 6.99 15.18
CA SER A 89 -37.28 6.26 16.44
C SER A 89 -36.82 7.24 17.52
N PRO A 90 -37.63 7.52 18.55
CA PRO A 90 -37.28 8.50 19.55
C PRO A 90 -36.37 7.86 20.60
N SER A 91 -35.07 8.16 20.53
CA SER A 91 -34.19 8.11 21.70
C SER A 91 -32.88 8.79 21.32
N SER A 92 -32.29 9.75 22.01
CA SER A 92 -32.68 10.65 23.09
C SER A 92 -31.44 11.51 23.31
N THR A 93 -31.62 12.82 23.47
CA THR A 93 -30.68 13.79 24.05
C THR A 93 -29.51 14.26 23.18
N SER A 94 -29.76 15.42 22.57
CA SER A 94 -28.79 16.42 22.12
C SER A 94 -27.78 16.84 23.20
N THR A 95 -26.49 16.87 22.87
CA THR A 95 -25.52 17.84 23.41
C THR A 95 -24.42 18.07 22.37
N ASP A 96 -24.45 19.28 21.79
CA ASP A 96 -23.39 20.08 21.17
C ASP A 96 -22.35 19.40 20.24
N SER A 97 -22.55 19.62 18.93
CA SER A 97 -21.44 19.69 17.96
C SER A 97 -20.48 20.82 18.31
N PRO A 98 -19.18 20.61 18.07
CA PRO A 98 -18.49 21.51 17.16
C PRO A 98 -17.71 20.75 16.07
N ALA A 99 -17.69 21.33 14.86
CA ALA A 99 -16.71 21.14 13.78
C ALA A 99 -16.48 19.69 13.27
N SER A 100 -16.87 19.38 12.03
CA SER A 100 -15.96 19.50 10.88
C SER A 100 -14.52 19.07 11.21
N GLU A 101 -14.28 17.76 11.16
CA GLU A 101 -13.08 17.08 10.67
C GLU A 101 -13.24 15.60 11.03
N SER A 102 -12.93 14.67 10.13
CA SER A 102 -12.51 13.34 10.58
C SER A 102 -10.98 13.30 10.48
N PRO A 103 -10.24 13.63 11.57
CA PRO A 103 -8.79 13.58 11.59
C PRO A 103 -8.23 12.15 11.74
N ASN A 104 -9.07 11.13 11.56
CA ASN A 104 -8.78 9.77 12.04
C ASN A 104 -8.20 8.85 10.95
N PHE A 105 -7.11 9.27 10.31
CA PHE A 105 -6.12 8.32 9.79
C PHE A 105 -4.82 8.50 10.60
N THR A 106 -4.79 7.89 11.77
CA THR A 106 -3.57 7.69 12.56
C THR A 106 -3.23 6.21 12.49
N THR A 107 -2.18 5.84 11.77
CA THR A 107 -1.57 4.51 11.90
C THR A 107 -0.43 4.62 12.89
N GLU A 108 -0.23 3.63 13.75
CA GLU A 108 0.94 3.56 14.64
C GLU A 108 2.27 3.36 13.87
N GLN A 109 2.26 3.49 12.54
CA GLN A 109 3.45 3.40 11.71
C GLN A 109 4.14 4.76 11.58
N GLY A 110 4.78 5.16 12.69
CA GLY A 110 6.01 5.94 12.66
C GLY A 110 5.85 7.46 12.75
N VAL A 111 6.26 7.98 13.91
CA VAL A 111 6.61 9.38 14.19
C VAL A 111 7.66 9.91 13.21
#